data_AF-A0A9D5ZU84-F1
#
_entry.id   AF-A0A9D5ZU84-F1
#
_cell.length_a   1.000
_cell.length_b   1.000
_cell.length_c   1.000
_cell.angle_alpha   90.00
_cell.angle_beta   90.00
_cell.angle_gamma   90.00
#
_symmetry.space_group_name_H-M   'P 1'
#
loop_
_entity.id
_entity.type
_entity.pdbx_description
1 polymer ?
#
loop_
_entity_poly.entity_id
_entity_poly.type
_entity_poly.pdbx_seq_one_letter_code
_entity_poly.pdbx_strand_id
1 'polypeptide(L)'
;MDGIVHLVASSIERLDPKNVDIIDSSGNMLTKKEDDDSGLSGDQMAYLHKFEKDTEDSIVDLLTSRVGKGKVKAMVTASIDFTRKDTSEETYDPDSKVERSEQSLNENTTSTGTGGVPGVMSNLPGIQPPPVTSSQAQSQKQNSTKNFEISKTLRHETGSFRSIKRVTAAVLVDGLYEESADKKAARKYIPRTAEELSQLTELVKRTIGFDKDRGDEVTVVSMQFEPEKEEFTAEKVDYVTVAMAGLKSIIPLLAIIAFFILVLRPVIKILTPQPAVTDATLRAAALEMAAEARGAEKPEPEEVVVAVAEPEVSRELDPKQAMIDWAKSDPAAAANLIKNWMMGARKSGS
;
A
#
# COMPACT_ATOMS: atom_id res chain seq x y z
N MET A 1 0.60 -17.87 17.44
CA MET A 1 0.52 -19.22 18.04
C MET A 1 1.39 -20.22 17.29
N ASP A 2 1.45 -20.11 15.95
CA ASP A 2 2.33 -20.92 15.09
C ASP A 2 3.80 -20.94 15.53
N GLY A 3 4.32 -19.82 16.05
CA GLY A 3 5.69 -19.78 16.59
C GLY A 3 5.96 -20.79 17.71
N ILE A 4 4.99 -21.06 18.58
CA ILE A 4 5.13 -22.06 19.67
C ILE A 4 5.07 -23.47 19.10
N VAL A 5 4.14 -23.72 18.15
CA VAL A 5 4.01 -25.01 17.45
C VAL A 5 5.32 -25.38 16.76
N HIS A 6 5.90 -24.46 15.99
CA HIS A 6 7.17 -24.69 15.28
C HIS A 6 8.37 -24.83 16.22
N LEU A 7 8.39 -24.12 17.35
CA LEU A 7 9.43 -24.27 18.37
C LEU A 7 9.41 -25.65 19.01
N VAL A 8 8.23 -26.15 19.39
CA VAL A 8 8.08 -27.47 20.01
C VAL A 8 8.38 -28.58 19.00
N ALA A 9 7.85 -28.46 17.77
CA ALA A 9 8.10 -29.43 16.71
C ALA A 9 9.59 -29.55 16.35
N SER A 10 10.30 -28.42 16.24
CA SER A 10 11.75 -28.42 15.95
C SER A 10 12.62 -28.93 17.10
N SER A 11 12.10 -28.94 18.33
CA SER A 11 12.79 -29.48 19.50
C SER A 11 12.76 -31.01 19.58
N ILE A 12 11.93 -31.67 18.75
CA ILE A 12 11.77 -33.12 18.74
C ILE A 12 12.10 -33.65 17.35
N GLU A 13 13.01 -34.62 17.28
CA GLU A 13 13.42 -35.19 16.00
C GLU A 13 12.22 -35.84 15.28
N ARG A 14 12.01 -35.46 14.01
CA ARG A 14 10.96 -36.00 13.14
C ARG A 14 9.52 -35.75 13.63
N LEU A 15 9.29 -34.76 14.49
CA LEU A 15 7.93 -34.32 14.83
C LEU A 15 7.45 -33.29 13.80
N ASP A 16 6.39 -33.63 13.06
CA ASP A 16 5.74 -32.68 12.15
C ASP A 16 4.95 -31.64 12.96
N PRO A 17 5.08 -30.33 12.66
CA PRO A 17 4.25 -29.28 13.26
C PRO A 17 2.74 -29.56 13.25
N LYS A 18 2.24 -30.26 12.22
CA LYS A 18 0.81 -30.66 12.10
C LYS A 18 0.36 -31.63 13.20
N ASN A 19 1.29 -32.30 13.87
CA ASN A 19 1.02 -33.27 14.93
C ASN A 19 1.07 -32.66 16.34
N VAL A 20 1.15 -31.33 16.46
CA VAL A 20 1.18 -30.62 17.74
C VAL A 20 -0.15 -29.90 17.94
N ASP A 21 -0.92 -30.32 18.95
CA ASP A 21 -2.18 -29.68 19.32
C ASP A 21 -1.98 -28.81 20.58
N ILE A 22 -2.43 -27.56 20.55
CA ILE A 22 -2.40 -26.64 21.70
C ILE A 22 -3.82 -26.43 22.20
N ILE A 23 -4.03 -26.62 23.49
CA ILE A 23 -5.31 -26.40 24.18
C ILE A 23 -5.17 -25.26 25.20
N ASP A 24 -6.23 -24.48 25.40
CA ASP A 24 -6.31 -23.48 26.46
C ASP A 24 -6.67 -24.11 27.82
N SER A 25 -6.62 -23.32 28.89
CA SER A 25 -6.98 -23.76 30.24
C SER A 25 -8.46 -24.15 30.41
N SER A 26 -9.30 -23.78 29.45
CA SER A 26 -10.74 -24.07 29.43
C SER A 26 -11.06 -25.33 28.60
N GLY A 27 -10.05 -25.96 27.99
CA GLY A 27 -10.21 -27.14 27.13
C GLY A 27 -10.52 -26.81 25.66
N ASN A 28 -10.45 -25.54 25.24
CA ASN A 28 -10.63 -25.15 23.85
C ASN A 28 -9.33 -25.39 23.07
N MET A 29 -9.44 -26.01 21.90
CA MET A 29 -8.30 -26.18 21.01
C MET A 29 -7.99 -24.84 20.32
N LEU A 30 -6.74 -24.39 20.43
CA LEU A 30 -6.23 -23.15 19.81
C LEU A 30 -5.51 -23.42 18.48
N THR A 31 -5.06 -24.65 18.26
CA THR A 31 -4.53 -25.11 16.97
C THR A 31 -5.68 -25.53 16.07
N LYS A 32 -5.77 -24.94 14.89
CA LYS A 32 -6.76 -25.34 13.90
C LYS A 32 -6.18 -26.49 13.08
N LYS A 33 -6.67 -27.72 13.28
CA LYS A 33 -6.39 -28.81 12.35
C LYS A 33 -7.05 -28.45 11.01
N GLU A 34 -6.27 -28.47 9.93
CA GLU A 34 -6.84 -28.46 8.59
C GLU A 34 -7.56 -29.79 8.39
N ASP A 35 -8.86 -29.84 8.70
CA ASP A 35 -9.71 -30.93 8.24
C ASP A 35 -9.80 -30.84 6.72
N ASP A 36 -9.21 -31.84 6.05
CA ASP A 36 -8.98 -31.89 4.60
C ASP A 36 -10.27 -32.07 3.77
N ASP A 37 -11.46 -32.12 4.40
CA ASP A 37 -12.63 -32.79 3.81
C ASP A 37 -13.92 -31.96 3.69
N SER A 38 -13.92 -30.62 3.82
CA SER A 38 -15.19 -29.89 3.57
C SER A 38 -15.15 -28.43 3.11
N GLY A 39 -14.00 -27.87 2.72
CA GLY A 39 -13.99 -26.50 2.18
C GLY A 39 -12.63 -25.96 1.82
N LEU A 40 -12.60 -24.66 1.51
CA LEU A 40 -11.34 -23.93 1.33
C LEU A 40 -10.57 -23.92 2.66
N SER A 41 -9.29 -24.30 2.63
CA SER A 41 -8.41 -24.21 3.80
C SER A 41 -8.36 -22.75 4.31
N GLY A 42 -8.12 -22.55 5.60
CA GLY A 42 -8.01 -21.20 6.18
C GLY A 42 -7.03 -20.30 5.42
N ASP A 43 -5.91 -20.88 4.98
CA ASP A 43 -4.90 -20.21 4.17
C ASP A 43 -5.41 -19.82 2.77
N GLN A 44 -6.27 -20.65 2.17
CA GLN A 44 -6.87 -20.36 0.86
C GLN A 44 -7.87 -19.21 0.96
N MET A 45 -8.68 -19.17 2.02
CA MET A 45 -9.58 -18.05 2.32
C MET A 45 -8.80 -16.77 2.62
N ALA A 46 -7.74 -16.85 3.42
CA ALA A 46 -6.89 -15.70 3.71
C ALA A 46 -6.21 -15.15 2.45
N TYR A 47 -5.73 -16.04 1.56
CA TYR A 47 -5.19 -15.65 0.26
C TYR A 47 -6.25 -14.98 -0.62
N LEU A 48 -7.46 -15.54 -0.69
CA LEU A 48 -8.57 -14.97 -1.45
C LEU A 48 -8.90 -13.55 -0.98
N HIS A 49 -9.13 -13.37 0.33
CA HIS A 49 -9.43 -12.07 0.90
C HIS A 49 -8.29 -11.06 0.71
N LYS A 50 -7.04 -11.51 0.83
CA LYS A 50 -5.89 -10.65 0.56
C LYS A 50 -5.88 -10.21 -0.91
N PHE A 51 -6.08 -11.13 -1.85
CA PHE A 51 -6.13 -10.81 -3.27
C PHE A 51 -7.25 -9.82 -3.60
N GLU A 52 -8.45 -10.02 -3.04
CA GLU A 52 -9.60 -9.11 -3.20
C GLU A 52 -9.26 -7.72 -2.65
N LYS A 53 -8.72 -7.65 -1.42
CA LYS A 53 -8.34 -6.40 -0.75
C LYS A 53 -7.25 -5.64 -1.50
N ASP A 54 -6.19 -6.33 -1.92
CA ASP A 54 -5.08 -5.75 -2.67
C ASP A 54 -5.56 -5.18 -4.02
N THR A 55 -6.52 -5.86 -4.66
CA THR A 55 -7.13 -5.40 -5.92
C THR A 55 -8.06 -4.21 -5.70
N GLU A 56 -8.86 -4.21 -4.63
CA GLU A 56 -9.69 -3.07 -4.23
C GLU A 56 -8.85 -1.82 -4.00
N ASP A 57 -7.76 -1.94 -3.22
CA ASP A 57 -6.88 -0.83 -2.90
C ASP A 57 -6.19 -0.31 -4.17
N SER A 58 -5.75 -1.21 -5.07
CA SER A 58 -5.20 -0.82 -6.37
C SER A 58 -6.18 -0.02 -7.22
N ILE A 59 -7.47 -0.40 -7.24
CA ILE A 59 -8.52 0.36 -7.94
C ILE A 59 -8.72 1.73 -7.29
N VAL A 60 -8.83 1.78 -5.96
CA VAL A 60 -9.07 3.02 -5.22
C VAL A 60 -7.90 3.99 -5.42
N ASP A 61 -6.66 3.53 -5.30
CA ASP A 61 -5.46 4.37 -5.44
C ASP A 61 -5.36 4.98 -6.84
N LEU A 62 -5.58 4.16 -7.86
CA LEU A 62 -5.55 4.58 -9.26
C LEU A 62 -6.60 5.66 -9.54
N LEU A 63 -7.84 5.45 -9.10
CA LEU A 63 -8.95 6.36 -9.34
C LEU A 63 -8.89 7.61 -8.45
N THR A 64 -8.28 7.51 -7.27
CA THR A 64 -8.09 8.63 -6.34
C THR A 64 -7.33 9.79 -6.99
N SER A 65 -6.35 9.49 -7.85
CA SER A 65 -5.58 10.52 -8.58
C SER A 65 -6.45 11.44 -9.45
N ARG A 66 -7.58 10.94 -9.94
CA ARG A 66 -8.49 11.68 -10.83
C ARG A 66 -9.74 12.18 -10.12
N VAL A 67 -10.28 11.41 -9.19
CA VAL A 67 -11.56 11.66 -8.52
C VAL A 67 -11.39 12.42 -7.20
N GLY A 68 -10.25 12.26 -6.53
CA GLY A 68 -9.98 12.81 -5.20
C GLY A 68 -10.13 11.77 -4.09
N LYS A 69 -9.45 12.02 -2.97
CA LYS A 69 -9.45 11.12 -1.81
C LYS A 69 -10.85 11.00 -1.21
N GLY A 70 -11.26 9.78 -0.84
CA GLY A 70 -12.56 9.50 -0.23
C GLY A 70 -13.76 9.56 -1.20
N LYS A 71 -13.51 9.71 -2.50
CA LYS A 71 -14.54 9.83 -3.55
C LYS A 71 -14.74 8.55 -4.36
N VAL A 72 -14.08 7.46 -3.96
CA VAL A 72 -14.14 6.16 -4.64
C VAL A 72 -14.33 5.06 -3.60
N LYS A 73 -15.22 4.12 -3.88
CA LYS A 73 -15.31 2.84 -3.16
C LYS A 73 -15.33 1.71 -4.18
N ALA A 74 -14.45 0.74 -4.01
CA ALA A 74 -14.40 -0.45 -4.83
C ALA A 74 -14.72 -1.68 -3.96
N MET A 75 -15.43 -2.63 -4.55
CA MET A 75 -15.60 -3.97 -4.03
C MET A 75 -15.16 -4.95 -5.10
N VAL A 76 -14.31 -5.90 -4.75
CA VAL A 76 -13.85 -6.94 -5.67
C VAL A 76 -14.18 -8.30 -5.09
N THR A 77 -14.63 -9.20 -5.96
CA THR A 77 -14.84 -10.60 -5.61
C THR A 77 -14.15 -11.47 -6.64
N ALA A 78 -13.37 -12.42 -6.17
CA ALA A 78 -12.63 -13.34 -7.04
C ALA A 78 -13.08 -14.78 -6.82
N SER A 79 -13.07 -15.56 -7.90
CA SER A 79 -13.14 -17.02 -7.84
C SER A 79 -11.78 -17.55 -8.26
N ILE A 80 -11.16 -18.36 -7.41
CA ILE A 80 -9.82 -18.93 -7.64
C ILE A 80 -9.93 -20.45 -7.61
N ASP A 81 -9.31 -21.11 -8.58
CA ASP A 81 -9.11 -22.55 -8.58
C ASP A 81 -7.87 -22.91 -7.78
N PHE A 82 -8.08 -23.59 -6.66
CA PHE A 82 -7.03 -24.15 -5.83
C PHE A 82 -6.73 -25.61 -6.15
N THR A 83 -7.31 -26.16 -7.23
CA THR A 83 -7.05 -27.55 -7.64
C THR A 83 -5.63 -27.68 -8.16
N ARG A 84 -4.83 -28.55 -7.53
CA ARG A 84 -3.55 -29.00 -8.09
C ARG A 84 -3.80 -30.21 -8.96
N LYS A 85 -3.49 -30.12 -10.26
CA LYS A 85 -3.64 -31.22 -11.21
C LYS A 85 -2.28 -31.63 -11.74
N ASP A 86 -1.78 -32.79 -11.32
CA ASP A 86 -0.56 -33.38 -11.88
C ASP A 86 -0.95 -34.28 -13.06
N THR A 87 -0.49 -33.95 -14.25
CA THR A 87 -0.74 -34.71 -15.48
C THR A 87 0.56 -35.39 -15.91
N SER A 88 0.51 -36.71 -16.03
CA SER A 88 1.60 -37.51 -16.60
C SER A 88 1.12 -38.07 -17.93
N GLU A 89 1.75 -37.63 -19.01
CA GLU A 89 1.50 -38.12 -20.36
C GLU A 89 2.68 -38.95 -20.83
N GLU A 90 2.37 -40.11 -21.39
CA GLU A 90 3.33 -41.03 -21.95
C GLU A 90 2.99 -41.26 -23.42
N THR A 91 3.82 -40.72 -24.31
CA THR A 91 3.62 -40.83 -25.75
C THR A 91 4.70 -41.71 -26.35
N TYR A 92 4.28 -42.64 -27.22
CA TYR A 92 5.15 -43.52 -27.99
C TYR A 92 5.18 -43.05 -29.44
N ASP A 93 6.37 -42.92 -30.01
CA ASP A 93 6.53 -42.61 -31.44
C ASP A 93 6.61 -43.91 -32.26
N PRO A 94 5.56 -44.27 -33.04
CA PRO A 94 5.52 -45.52 -33.80
C PRO A 94 6.54 -45.57 -34.96
N ASP A 95 7.10 -44.44 -35.37
CA ASP A 95 8.05 -44.35 -36.49
C ASP A 95 9.51 -44.45 -36.01
N SER A 96 9.76 -44.17 -34.73
CA SER A 96 11.07 -44.32 -34.06
C SER A 96 11.38 -45.77 -33.63
N LYS A 97 11.00 -46.77 -34.42
CA LYS A 97 11.28 -48.18 -34.10
C LYS A 97 12.73 -48.50 -34.41
N VAL A 98 13.52 -48.75 -33.36
CA VAL A 98 14.90 -49.21 -33.50
C VAL A 98 14.96 -50.66 -33.05
N GLU A 99 15.50 -51.54 -33.89
CA GLU A 99 15.70 -52.95 -33.52
C GLU A 99 16.77 -53.05 -32.43
N ARG A 100 16.40 -53.63 -31.27
CA ARG A 100 17.29 -53.84 -30.13
C ARG A 100 18.02 -55.18 -30.22
N SER A 101 17.32 -56.23 -30.64
CA SER A 101 17.91 -57.57 -30.78
C SER A 101 17.10 -58.45 -31.72
N GLU A 102 17.78 -59.27 -32.50
CA GLU A 102 17.18 -60.34 -33.31
C GLU A 102 17.73 -61.71 -32.88
N GLN A 103 16.84 -62.67 -32.64
CA GLN A 103 17.19 -64.08 -32.48
C GLN A 103 16.56 -64.87 -33.63
N SER A 104 17.40 -65.45 -34.48
CA SER A 104 16.97 -66.31 -35.59
C SER A 104 17.40 -67.75 -35.32
N LEU A 105 16.45 -68.69 -35.34
CA LEU A 105 16.68 -70.13 -35.29
C LEU A 105 16.21 -70.71 -36.63
N ASN A 106 17.17 -71.13 -37.45
CA ASN A 106 16.91 -71.79 -38.72
C ASN A 106 17.33 -73.26 -38.61
N GLU A 107 16.35 -74.15 -38.62
CA GLU A 107 16.54 -75.59 -38.59
C GLU A 107 16.18 -76.15 -39.97
N ASN A 108 17.19 -76.64 -40.68
CA ASN A 108 17.01 -77.28 -41.98
C ASN A 108 17.40 -78.75 -41.84
N THR A 109 16.41 -79.62 -41.74
CA THR A 109 16.60 -81.06 -41.64
C THR A 109 16.36 -81.66 -43.02
N THR A 110 17.45 -82.10 -43.65
CA THR A 110 17.38 -82.91 -44.87
C THR A 110 17.61 -84.35 -44.47
N SER A 111 16.56 -85.16 -44.51
CA SER A 111 16.67 -86.60 -44.31
C SER A 111 16.63 -87.31 -45.66
N THR A 112 17.69 -88.04 -45.96
CA THR A 112 17.74 -88.98 -47.08
C THR A 112 17.51 -90.37 -46.51
N GLY A 113 16.28 -90.87 -46.64
CA GLY A 113 15.93 -92.23 -46.27
C GLY A 113 15.85 -93.11 -47.51
N THR A 114 16.55 -94.24 -47.51
CA THR A 114 16.24 -95.33 -48.44
C THR A 114 15.08 -96.12 -47.85
N GLY A 115 13.85 -95.76 -48.23
CA GLY A 115 12.67 -96.49 -47.82
C GLY A 115 12.57 -97.82 -48.55
N GLY A 116 12.71 -98.94 -47.84
CA GLY A 116 12.30 -100.24 -48.35
C GLY A 116 10.77 -100.31 -48.44
N VAL A 117 10.22 -100.92 -49.50
CA VAL A 117 8.77 -101.09 -49.67
C VAL A 117 8.25 -101.99 -48.54
N PRO A 118 7.36 -101.50 -47.64
CA PRO A 118 6.81 -102.32 -46.57
C PRO A 118 5.86 -103.38 -47.16
N GLY A 119 6.14 -104.66 -46.93
CA GLY A 119 5.29 -105.76 -47.41
C GLY A 119 5.95 -107.13 -47.31
N VAL A 120 5.13 -108.17 -47.36
CA VAL A 120 5.59 -109.58 -47.27
C VAL A 120 6.56 -109.98 -48.38
N MET A 121 6.51 -109.34 -49.56
CA MET A 121 7.41 -109.64 -50.68
C MET A 121 8.89 -109.34 -50.38
N SER A 122 9.18 -108.43 -49.45
CA SER A 122 10.57 -108.08 -49.07
C SER A 122 11.24 -109.10 -48.15
N ASN A 123 10.49 -110.06 -47.58
CA ASN A 123 10.99 -111.06 -46.62
C ASN A 123 10.97 -112.50 -47.15
N LEU A 124 10.55 -112.73 -48.40
CA LEU A 124 10.57 -114.08 -49.01
C LEU A 124 11.94 -114.35 -49.65
N PRO A 125 12.62 -115.45 -49.28
CA PRO A 125 13.89 -115.82 -49.92
C PRO A 125 13.66 -116.23 -51.38
N GLY A 126 14.36 -115.58 -52.32
CA GLY A 126 14.40 -115.94 -53.74
C GLY A 126 13.73 -114.96 -54.71
N ILE A 127 13.14 -113.85 -54.24
CA ILE A 127 12.56 -112.80 -55.10
C ILE A 127 13.41 -111.53 -54.96
N GLN A 128 13.86 -110.97 -56.09
CA GLN A 128 14.64 -109.74 -56.10
C GLN A 128 13.71 -108.53 -55.85
N PRO A 129 13.93 -107.72 -54.79
CA PRO A 129 13.06 -106.59 -54.49
C PRO A 129 13.17 -105.49 -55.57
N PRO A 130 12.10 -104.71 -55.81
CA PRO A 130 12.13 -103.60 -56.78
C PRO A 130 13.13 -102.50 -56.35
N PRO A 131 13.61 -101.66 -57.29
CA PRO A 131 14.60 -100.61 -56.98
C PRO A 131 14.05 -99.64 -55.94
N VAL A 132 14.83 -99.43 -54.88
CA VAL A 132 14.56 -98.43 -53.85
C VAL A 132 14.67 -97.02 -54.45
N THR A 133 13.56 -96.28 -54.49
CA THR A 133 13.61 -94.85 -54.78
C THR A 133 13.99 -94.11 -53.51
N SER A 134 15.15 -93.44 -53.51
CA SER A 134 15.53 -92.54 -52.43
C SER A 134 14.56 -91.37 -52.40
N SER A 135 13.74 -91.26 -51.35
CA SER A 135 12.95 -90.07 -51.09
C SER A 135 13.73 -89.16 -50.15
N GLN A 136 14.00 -87.95 -50.63
CA GLN A 136 14.60 -86.89 -49.83
C GLN A 136 13.46 -86.10 -49.19
N ALA A 137 13.35 -86.18 -47.86
CA ALA A 137 12.43 -85.35 -47.11
C ALA A 137 13.21 -84.14 -46.57
N GLN A 138 12.82 -82.95 -47.01
CA GLN A 138 13.37 -81.70 -46.52
C GLN A 138 12.32 -81.05 -45.62
N SER A 139 12.68 -80.81 -44.37
CA SER A 139 11.90 -80.05 -43.41
C SER A 139 12.68 -78.79 -43.05
N GLN A 140 12.10 -77.63 -43.31
CA GLN A 140 12.67 -76.34 -42.95
C GLN A 140 11.77 -75.68 -41.91
N LYS A 141 12.36 -75.30 -40.78
CA LYS A 141 11.71 -74.54 -39.71
C LYS A 141 12.52 -73.28 -39.46
N GLN A 142 11.88 -72.12 -39.65
CA GLN A 142 12.47 -70.82 -39.38
C GLN A 142 11.68 -70.12 -38.28
N ASN A 143 12.34 -69.83 -37.17
CA ASN A 143 11.82 -69.00 -36.08
C ASN A 143 12.65 -67.71 -36.02
N SER A 144 12.00 -66.54 -36.06
CA SER A 144 12.66 -65.25 -35.83
C SER A 144 11.92 -64.47 -34.75
N THR A 145 12.66 -63.95 -33.77
CA THR A 145 12.17 -63.08 -32.70
C THR A 145 12.95 -61.78 -32.74
N LYS A 146 12.26 -60.67 -33.01
CA LYS A 146 12.84 -59.32 -33.07
C LYS A 146 12.27 -58.47 -31.93
N ASN A 147 13.15 -57.88 -31.13
CA ASN A 147 12.80 -56.93 -30.08
C ASN A 147 13.09 -55.52 -30.57
N PHE A 148 12.15 -54.59 -30.35
CA PHE A 148 12.27 -53.19 -30.74
C PHE A 148 12.29 -52.31 -29.50
N GLU A 149 13.09 -51.25 -29.56
CA GLU A 149 12.93 -50.08 -28.71
C GLU A 149 12.13 -49.03 -29.47
N ILE A 150 11.18 -48.41 -28.79
CA ILE A 150 10.33 -47.35 -29.31
C ILE A 150 10.62 -46.13 -28.46
N SER A 151 10.83 -44.97 -29.11
CA SER A 151 11.00 -43.73 -28.36
C SER A 151 9.77 -43.46 -27.50
N LYS A 152 10.03 -43.21 -26.21
CA LYS A 152 9.04 -42.85 -25.20
C LYS A 152 9.33 -41.43 -24.74
N THR A 153 8.33 -40.55 -24.88
CA THR A 153 8.35 -39.21 -24.31
C THR A 153 7.47 -39.21 -23.07
N LEU A 154 8.08 -38.92 -21.92
CA LEU A 154 7.36 -38.74 -20.66
C LEU A 154 7.21 -37.23 -20.41
N ARG A 155 5.98 -36.72 -20.45
CA ARG A 155 5.67 -35.34 -20.10
C ARG A 155 4.99 -35.30 -18.75
N HIS A 156 5.65 -34.69 -17.77
CA HIS A 156 5.09 -34.45 -16.45
C HIS A 156 4.80 -32.95 -16.32
N GLU A 157 3.53 -32.60 -16.18
CA GLU A 157 3.08 -31.23 -15.99
C GLU A 157 2.29 -31.12 -14.69
N THR A 158 2.81 -30.33 -13.75
CA THR A 158 2.06 -29.86 -12.59
C THR A 158 1.27 -28.62 -13.01
N GLY A 159 -0.06 -28.73 -13.01
CA GLY A 159 -0.95 -27.64 -13.36
C GLY A 159 -0.82 -26.45 -12.41
N SER A 160 -1.08 -25.24 -12.93
CA SER A 160 -1.03 -24.00 -12.16
C SER A 160 -1.98 -24.04 -10.97
N PHE A 161 -1.42 -23.94 -9.77
CA PHE A 161 -2.14 -23.74 -8.54
C PHE A 161 -2.52 -22.26 -8.39
N ARG A 162 -3.72 -21.96 -7.88
CA ARG A 162 -4.27 -20.59 -7.69
C ARG A 162 -4.56 -19.85 -9.00
N SER A 163 -5.12 -20.55 -9.99
CA SER A 163 -5.56 -19.90 -11.22
C SER A 163 -6.84 -19.11 -10.99
N ILE A 164 -6.93 -17.90 -11.52
CA ILE A 164 -8.11 -17.04 -11.37
C ILE A 164 -9.18 -17.55 -12.35
N LYS A 165 -10.35 -17.94 -11.82
CA LYS A 165 -11.51 -18.39 -12.59
C LYS A 165 -12.43 -17.26 -13.02
N ARG A 166 -12.56 -16.22 -12.19
CA ARG A 166 -13.40 -15.05 -12.47
C ARG A 166 -13.08 -13.91 -11.51
N VAL A 167 -13.12 -12.68 -12.01
CA VAL A 167 -13.08 -11.47 -11.20
C VAL A 167 -14.31 -10.61 -11.49
N THR A 168 -15.00 -10.21 -10.43
CA THR A 168 -16.10 -9.26 -10.51
C THR A 168 -15.74 -8.03 -9.69
N ALA A 169 -15.80 -6.86 -10.32
CA ALA A 169 -15.49 -5.59 -9.67
C ALA A 169 -16.67 -4.62 -9.79
N ALA A 170 -17.08 -4.06 -8.65
CA ALA A 170 -18.06 -3.00 -8.57
C ALA A 170 -17.40 -1.74 -8.01
N VAL A 171 -17.50 -0.63 -8.73
CA VAL A 171 -16.86 0.63 -8.36
C VAL A 171 -17.90 1.74 -8.28
N LEU A 172 -17.94 2.39 -7.14
CA LEU A 172 -18.76 3.57 -6.89
C LEU A 172 -17.85 4.79 -6.93
N VAL A 173 -18.25 5.79 -7.72
CA VAL A 173 -17.50 7.03 -7.90
C VAL A 173 -18.38 8.23 -7.58
N ASP A 174 -17.89 9.11 -6.73
CA ASP A 174 -18.62 10.33 -6.39
C ASP A 174 -18.62 11.34 -7.56
N GLY A 175 -19.67 12.14 -7.59
CA GLY A 175 -19.88 13.19 -8.58
C GLY A 175 -19.03 14.43 -8.34
N LEU A 176 -19.30 15.45 -9.16
CA LEU A 176 -18.75 16.79 -8.99
C LEU A 176 -19.70 17.62 -8.13
N TYR A 177 -19.14 18.62 -7.46
CA TYR A 177 -19.89 19.51 -6.57
C TYR A 177 -19.65 20.95 -7.00
N GLU A 178 -20.71 21.65 -7.42
CA GLU A 178 -20.64 23.10 -7.62
C GLU A 178 -20.73 23.81 -6.26
N GLU A 179 -19.82 24.74 -6.02
CA GLU A 179 -19.89 25.61 -4.85
C GLU A 179 -21.10 26.54 -4.98
N SER A 180 -21.97 26.51 -3.98
CA SER A 180 -23.07 27.46 -3.88
C SER A 180 -22.52 28.79 -3.37
N ALA A 181 -23.03 29.91 -3.88
CA ALA A 181 -22.65 31.25 -3.45
C ALA A 181 -22.90 31.49 -1.94
N ASP A 182 -23.76 30.68 -1.33
CA ASP A 182 -24.03 30.68 0.12
C ASP A 182 -23.21 29.61 0.85
N LYS A 183 -22.35 30.03 1.79
CA LYS A 183 -21.50 29.16 2.63
C LYS A 183 -22.29 28.20 3.55
N LYS A 184 -23.63 28.32 3.62
CA LYS A 184 -24.53 27.48 4.39
C LYS A 184 -25.38 26.54 3.54
N ALA A 185 -25.37 26.68 2.22
CA ALA A 185 -26.14 25.82 1.33
C ALA A 185 -25.36 24.54 1.01
N ALA A 186 -26.07 23.41 0.97
CA ALA A 186 -25.50 22.15 0.51
C ALA A 186 -24.99 22.31 -0.93
N ARG A 187 -23.77 21.84 -1.20
CA ARG A 187 -23.18 21.87 -2.54
C ARG A 187 -24.09 21.10 -3.52
N LYS A 188 -24.30 21.65 -4.71
CA LYS A 188 -25.15 21.02 -5.72
C LYS A 188 -24.40 19.83 -6.33
N TYR A 189 -24.98 18.64 -6.20
CA TYR A 189 -24.42 17.42 -6.76
C TYR A 189 -24.64 17.36 -8.27
N ILE A 190 -23.56 17.05 -9.00
CA ILE A 190 -23.57 16.83 -10.44
C ILE A 190 -23.03 15.42 -10.70
N PRO A 191 -23.85 14.49 -11.21
CA PRO A 191 -23.37 13.16 -11.56
C PRO A 191 -22.35 13.26 -12.70
N ARG A 192 -21.39 12.33 -12.72
CA ARG A 192 -20.40 12.26 -13.80
C ARG A 192 -21.06 11.91 -15.14
N THR A 193 -20.46 12.36 -16.23
CA THR A 193 -20.96 12.08 -17.58
C THR A 193 -20.76 10.60 -17.94
N ALA A 194 -21.57 10.09 -18.86
CA ALA A 194 -21.44 8.70 -19.32
C ALA A 194 -20.08 8.42 -20.00
N GLU A 195 -19.52 9.41 -20.68
CA GLU A 195 -18.19 9.31 -21.29
C GLU A 195 -17.09 9.12 -20.25
N GLU A 196 -17.13 9.91 -19.17
CA GLU A 196 -16.18 9.79 -18.07
C GLU A 196 -16.31 8.43 -17.36
N LEU A 197 -17.54 7.96 -17.12
CA LEU A 197 -17.77 6.63 -16.54
C LEU A 197 -17.23 5.50 -17.43
N SER A 198 -17.34 5.63 -18.75
CA SER A 198 -16.76 4.67 -19.70
C SER A 198 -15.24 4.63 -19.60
N GLN A 199 -14.58 5.80 -19.53
CA GLN A 199 -13.13 5.90 -19.37
C GLN A 199 -12.66 5.31 -18.04
N LEU A 200 -13.37 5.59 -16.95
CA LEU A 200 -13.08 5.01 -15.63
C LEU A 200 -13.28 3.49 -15.66
N THR A 201 -14.31 2.99 -16.34
CA THR A 201 -14.55 1.55 -16.51
C THR A 201 -13.41 0.88 -17.27
N GLU A 202 -12.93 1.47 -18.37
CA GLU A 202 -11.78 0.94 -19.12
C GLU A 202 -10.52 0.90 -18.26
N LEU A 203 -10.30 1.93 -17.46
CA LEU A 203 -9.15 2.03 -16.57
C LEU A 203 -9.19 0.97 -15.46
N VAL A 204 -10.36 0.72 -14.87
CA VAL A 204 -10.57 -0.37 -13.90
C VAL A 204 -10.33 -1.73 -14.56
N LYS A 205 -10.86 -1.96 -15.77
CA LYS A 205 -10.65 -3.21 -16.52
C LYS A 205 -9.16 -3.51 -16.75
N ARG A 206 -8.38 -2.49 -17.10
CA ARG A 206 -6.92 -2.64 -17.28
C ARG A 206 -6.20 -2.97 -15.97
N THR A 207 -6.66 -2.41 -14.85
CA THR A 207 -6.04 -2.59 -13.53
C THR A 207 -6.24 -4.00 -13.00
N ILE A 208 -7.43 -4.57 -13.17
CA ILE A 208 -7.74 -5.93 -12.69
C ILE A 208 -7.28 -7.05 -13.65
N GLY A 209 -6.76 -6.69 -14.84
CA GLY A 209 -6.45 -7.67 -15.89
C GLY A 209 -7.70 -8.36 -16.44
N PHE A 210 -8.73 -7.56 -16.73
CA PHE A 210 -10.04 -8.01 -17.22
C PHE A 210 -9.90 -8.97 -18.40
N ASP A 211 -10.58 -10.11 -18.28
CA ASP A 211 -10.62 -11.14 -19.31
C ASP A 211 -12.07 -11.53 -19.59
N LYS A 212 -12.49 -11.33 -20.84
CA LYS A 212 -13.84 -11.66 -21.29
C LYS A 212 -14.06 -13.18 -21.36
N ASP A 213 -13.03 -13.94 -21.73
CA ASP A 213 -13.12 -15.39 -21.89
C ASP A 213 -13.17 -16.09 -20.52
N ARG A 214 -12.56 -15.47 -19.50
CA ARG A 214 -12.70 -15.84 -18.09
C ARG A 214 -14.09 -15.54 -17.51
N GLY A 215 -14.87 -14.68 -18.16
CA GLY A 215 -16.20 -14.27 -17.71
C GLY A 215 -16.16 -13.19 -16.62
N ASP A 216 -15.15 -12.33 -16.66
CA ASP A 216 -15.06 -11.19 -15.74
C ASP A 216 -16.15 -10.15 -16.00
N GLU A 217 -16.49 -9.41 -14.94
CA GLU A 217 -17.48 -8.34 -15.01
C GLU A 217 -17.02 -7.11 -14.23
N VAL A 218 -17.18 -5.93 -14.83
CA VAL A 218 -16.83 -4.65 -14.21
C VAL A 218 -17.98 -3.68 -14.38
N THR A 219 -18.44 -3.12 -13.28
CA THR A 219 -19.48 -2.09 -13.27
C THR A 219 -19.01 -0.87 -12.51
N VAL A 220 -19.10 0.30 -13.14
CA VAL A 220 -18.78 1.59 -12.54
C VAL A 220 -20.01 2.47 -12.57
N VAL A 221 -20.42 3.00 -11.42
CA VAL A 221 -21.58 3.89 -11.31
C VAL A 221 -21.24 5.14 -10.52
N SER A 222 -21.89 6.25 -10.89
CA SER A 222 -21.77 7.51 -10.16
C SER A 222 -22.90 7.65 -9.14
N MET A 223 -22.57 7.82 -7.87
CA MET A 223 -23.54 8.05 -6.80
C MET A 223 -23.02 9.10 -5.81
N GLN A 224 -23.93 9.91 -5.27
CA GLN A 224 -23.58 10.90 -4.25
C GLN A 224 -23.20 10.21 -2.95
N PHE A 225 -22.01 10.50 -2.44
CA PHE A 225 -21.58 10.02 -1.14
C PHE A 225 -22.02 10.99 -0.05
N GLU A 226 -22.37 10.47 1.11
CA GLU A 226 -22.51 11.33 2.28
C GLU A 226 -21.14 11.96 2.59
N PRO A 227 -21.08 13.29 2.80
CA PRO A 227 -19.84 13.91 3.20
C PRO A 227 -19.41 13.28 4.52
N GLU A 228 -18.21 12.69 4.52
CA GLU A 228 -17.54 12.30 5.75
C GLU A 228 -17.53 13.55 6.64
N LYS A 229 -18.15 13.46 7.81
CA LYS A 229 -18.03 14.52 8.80
C LYS A 229 -16.55 14.55 9.14
N GLU A 230 -15.83 15.52 8.58
CA GLU A 230 -14.49 15.84 9.03
C GLU A 230 -14.63 16.22 10.50
N GLU A 231 -14.48 15.24 11.39
CA GLU A 231 -14.12 15.49 12.77
C GLU A 231 -12.72 16.08 12.70
N PHE A 232 -12.67 17.39 12.46
CA PHE A 232 -11.58 18.20 12.96
C PHE A 232 -11.55 17.93 14.46
N THR A 233 -10.77 16.94 14.87
CA THR A 233 -10.04 16.98 16.12
C THR A 233 -9.09 18.15 15.98
N ALA A 234 -9.65 19.37 16.01
CA ALA A 234 -8.92 20.50 16.53
C ALA A 234 -8.50 20.02 17.91
N GLU A 235 -7.22 19.64 18.01
CA GLU A 235 -6.56 19.40 19.27
C GLU A 235 -6.87 20.66 20.09
N LYS A 236 -7.89 20.56 20.95
CA LYS A 236 -8.30 21.65 21.81
C LYS A 236 -7.09 21.78 22.73
N VAL A 237 -6.19 22.69 22.38
CA VAL A 237 -5.09 23.09 23.23
C VAL A 237 -5.76 23.41 24.55
N ASP A 238 -5.50 22.58 25.56
CA ASP A 238 -6.16 22.72 26.83
C ASP A 238 -5.58 23.98 27.48
N TYR A 239 -6.27 25.10 27.25
CA TYR A 239 -5.91 26.40 27.79
C TYR A 239 -5.80 26.34 29.32
N VAL A 240 -6.50 25.40 29.98
CA VAL A 240 -6.40 25.18 31.42
C VAL A 240 -5.03 24.60 31.76
N THR A 241 -4.58 23.56 31.05
CA THR A 241 -3.26 22.94 31.26
C THR A 241 -2.11 23.91 30.94
N VAL A 242 -2.23 24.70 29.87
CA VAL A 242 -1.22 25.71 29.50
C VAL A 242 -1.20 26.88 30.49
N ALA A 243 -2.35 27.40 30.91
CA ALA A 243 -2.43 28.49 31.89
C ALA A 243 -1.91 28.06 33.27
N MET A 244 -2.19 26.81 33.69
CA MET A 244 -1.76 26.27 34.97
C MET A 244 -0.26 25.97 35.01
N ALA A 245 0.37 25.68 33.86
CA ALA A 245 1.82 25.62 33.71
C ALA A 245 2.48 27.02 33.76
N GLY A 246 1.86 28.03 33.15
CA GLY A 246 2.31 29.42 33.22
C GLY A 246 2.27 29.98 34.64
N LEU A 247 1.20 29.71 35.39
CA LEU A 247 1.02 30.20 36.77
C LEU A 247 2.10 29.66 37.72
N LYS A 248 2.49 28.39 37.59
CA LYS A 248 3.56 27.79 38.40
C LYS A 248 4.93 28.46 38.19
N SER A 249 5.17 29.03 37.01
CA SER A 249 6.44 29.71 36.68
C SER A 249 6.51 31.16 37.20
N ILE A 250 5.36 31.79 37.48
CA ILE A 250 5.29 33.18 37.97
C ILE A 250 5.53 33.26 39.49
N ILE A 251 5.16 32.22 40.23
CA ILE A 251 5.33 32.13 41.69
C ILE A 251 6.79 32.35 42.16
N PRO A 252 7.83 31.69 41.60
CA PRO A 252 9.21 31.94 42.03
C PRO A 252 9.70 33.35 41.68
N LEU A 253 9.23 33.94 40.58
CA LEU A 253 9.59 35.31 40.19
C LEU A 253 9.02 36.35 41.16
N LEU A 254 7.77 36.18 41.59
CA LEU A 254 7.16 37.03 42.61
C LEU A 254 7.85 36.89 43.97
N ALA A 255 8.28 35.68 44.34
CA ALA A 255 9.03 35.46 45.57
C ALA A 255 10.37 36.21 45.59
N ILE A 256 11.09 36.24 44.46
CA ILE A 256 12.35 36.99 44.32
C ILE A 256 12.12 38.50 44.44
N ILE A 257 11.07 39.03 43.78
CA ILE A 257 10.72 40.46 43.86
C ILE A 257 10.32 40.85 45.28
N ALA A 258 9.51 40.02 45.96
CA ALA A 258 9.11 40.25 47.34
C ALA A 258 10.32 40.25 48.28
N PHE A 259 11.27 39.32 48.10
CA PHE A 259 12.52 39.29 48.85
C PHE A 259 13.34 40.57 48.67
N PHE A 260 13.46 41.06 47.43
CA PHE A 260 14.18 42.31 47.13
C PHE A 260 13.55 43.54 47.82
N ILE A 261 12.22 43.62 47.81
CA ILE A 261 11.49 44.74 48.41
C ILE A 261 11.50 44.65 49.94
N LEU A 262 11.32 43.45 50.52
CA LEU A 262 11.13 43.29 51.95
C LEU A 262 12.45 43.20 52.72
N VAL A 263 13.52 42.69 52.10
CA VAL A 263 14.83 42.51 52.77
C VAL A 263 15.86 43.54 52.28
N LEU A 264 15.97 43.78 50.97
CA LEU A 264 17.05 44.61 50.44
C LEU A 264 16.79 46.12 50.57
N ARG A 265 15.56 46.58 50.35
CA ARG A 265 15.20 48.00 50.50
C ARG A 265 15.40 48.56 51.92
N PRO A 266 14.98 47.90 53.02
CA PRO A 266 15.21 48.47 54.35
C PRO A 266 16.69 48.54 54.69
N VAL A 267 17.51 47.58 54.26
CA VAL A 267 18.96 47.59 54.48
C VAL A 267 19.63 48.77 53.77
N ILE A 268 19.30 49.03 52.51
CA ILE A 268 19.89 50.16 51.76
C ILE A 268 19.47 51.51 52.36
N LYS A 269 18.21 51.66 52.80
CA LYS A 269 17.75 52.90 53.46
C LYS A 269 18.49 53.22 54.76
N ILE A 270 19.02 52.21 55.46
CA ILE A 270 19.78 52.41 56.70
C ILE A 270 21.24 52.83 56.42
N LEU A 271 21.76 52.63 55.21
CA LEU A 271 23.15 52.91 54.86
C LEU A 271 23.39 54.16 53.99
N THR A 272 22.36 54.91 53.59
CA THR A 272 22.53 56.08 52.69
C THR A 272 22.21 57.42 53.38
N PRO A 273 23.21 58.22 53.81
CA PRO A 273 23.00 59.61 54.22
C PRO A 273 22.79 60.52 53.00
N GLN A 274 21.81 61.43 53.09
CA GLN A 274 21.34 62.30 52.01
C GLN A 274 22.12 63.63 52.00
N PRO A 275 22.63 64.14 50.85
CA PRO A 275 23.23 65.47 50.77
C PRO A 275 22.22 66.54 50.31
N ALA A 276 22.47 67.77 50.77
CA ALA A 276 21.64 68.97 50.63
C ALA A 276 21.72 69.63 49.23
N VAL A 277 20.66 70.39 48.92
CA VAL A 277 20.38 71.08 47.66
C VAL A 277 21.13 72.43 47.61
N THR A 278 21.77 72.78 46.48
CA THR A 278 22.49 74.04 46.27
C THR A 278 21.76 75.01 45.34
N ASP A 279 21.99 76.32 45.57
CA ASP A 279 21.47 77.59 45.00
C ASP A 279 21.06 77.70 43.51
N ALA A 280 21.28 76.69 42.69
CA ALA A 280 20.89 76.70 41.27
C ALA A 280 19.37 76.73 41.07
N THR A 281 18.61 76.15 42.01
CA THR A 281 17.13 76.11 41.98
C THR A 281 16.47 77.44 42.32
N LEU A 282 17.12 78.32 43.08
CA LEU A 282 16.58 79.64 43.45
C LEU A 282 16.69 80.66 42.31
N ARG A 283 17.73 80.58 41.48
CA ARG A 283 17.92 81.49 40.34
C ARG A 283 16.98 81.20 39.18
N ALA A 284 16.58 79.93 39.01
CA ALA A 284 15.59 79.53 38.00
C ALA A 284 14.19 80.08 38.33
N ALA A 285 13.79 80.06 39.61
CA ALA A 285 12.50 80.58 40.06
C ALA A 285 12.37 82.12 39.96
N ALA A 286 13.49 82.85 40.09
CA ALA A 286 13.49 84.31 40.01
C ALA A 286 13.31 84.86 38.59
N LEU A 287 13.68 84.08 37.56
CA LEU A 287 13.53 84.48 36.16
C LEU A 287 12.10 84.26 35.65
N GLU A 288 11.41 83.26 36.20
CA GLU A 288 10.02 82.91 35.87
C GLU A 288 9.02 83.96 36.40
N MET A 289 9.27 84.54 37.58
CA MET A 289 8.40 85.58 38.15
C MET A 289 8.49 86.96 37.46
N ALA A 290 9.53 87.22 36.68
CA ALA A 290 9.69 88.50 35.96
C ALA A 290 8.93 88.55 34.62
N ALA A 291 8.57 87.39 34.07
CA ALA A 291 7.86 87.28 32.80
C ALA A 291 6.33 87.43 32.93
N GLU A 292 5.78 87.34 34.14
CA GLU A 292 4.33 87.32 34.39
C GLU A 292 3.72 88.71 34.68
N ALA A 293 4.52 89.80 34.64
CA ALA A 293 4.10 91.14 35.08
C ALA A 293 3.82 92.17 33.96
N ARG A 294 3.67 91.77 32.69
CA ARG A 294 3.34 92.74 31.61
C ARG A 294 2.34 92.18 30.60
N GLY A 295 1.07 92.50 30.79
CA GLY A 295 -0.01 92.25 29.83
C GLY A 295 -0.25 93.44 28.89
N ALA A 296 -0.56 93.12 27.61
CA ALA A 296 -1.19 93.91 26.52
C ALA A 296 -0.66 93.31 25.20
N GLU A 297 -1.37 93.13 24.08
CA GLU A 297 -2.77 93.30 23.65
C GLU A 297 -2.83 92.65 22.23
N LYS A 298 -4.01 92.18 21.82
CA LYS A 298 -4.29 91.47 20.55
C LYS A 298 -4.41 92.47 19.38
N PRO A 299 -4.04 92.08 18.14
CA PRO A 299 -4.95 92.37 17.02
C PRO A 299 -5.18 91.16 16.10
N GLU A 300 -6.38 91.12 15.50
CA GLU A 300 -6.88 90.19 14.46
C GLU A 300 -7.26 91.04 13.22
N PRO A 301 -7.55 90.46 12.03
CA PRO A 301 -6.80 89.45 11.27
C PRO A 301 -6.61 89.88 9.79
N GLU A 302 -5.68 89.25 9.06
CA GLU A 302 -5.67 89.28 7.58
C GLU A 302 -5.70 87.85 7.02
N GLU A 303 -6.45 87.71 5.93
CA GLU A 303 -6.87 86.49 5.27
C GLU A 303 -5.71 85.63 4.74
N VAL A 304 -5.74 84.34 5.05
CA VAL A 304 -5.21 83.31 4.15
C VAL A 304 -6.22 82.18 4.07
N VAL A 305 -6.82 82.04 2.90
CA VAL A 305 -7.67 80.92 2.49
C VAL A 305 -6.92 79.60 2.59
N VAL A 306 -7.28 78.78 3.56
CA VAL A 306 -7.01 77.33 3.55
C VAL A 306 -8.35 76.63 3.47
N ALA A 307 -8.59 75.98 2.33
CA ALA A 307 -9.78 75.20 2.08
C ALA A 307 -9.90 74.08 3.12
N VAL A 308 -11.03 74.07 3.82
CA VAL A 308 -11.51 72.92 4.59
C VAL A 308 -12.08 71.93 3.56
N ALA A 309 -11.48 70.75 3.46
CA ALA A 309 -12.11 69.58 2.86
C ALA A 309 -12.53 68.64 4.00
N GLU A 310 -13.81 68.28 4.00
CA GLU A 310 -14.38 67.24 4.85
C GLU A 310 -13.68 65.88 4.63
N PRO A 311 -13.60 65.00 5.65
CA PRO A 311 -13.07 63.67 5.46
C PRO A 311 -14.12 62.78 4.78
N GLU A 312 -13.97 62.57 3.47
CA GLU A 312 -14.57 61.42 2.80
C GLU A 312 -13.77 60.15 3.06
N VAL A 313 -14.54 59.11 3.36
CA VAL A 313 -14.15 57.75 3.68
C VAL A 313 -13.62 57.02 2.43
N SER A 314 -12.64 56.13 2.64
CA SER A 314 -12.16 55.07 1.71
C SER A 314 -11.01 55.42 0.75
N ARG A 315 -9.77 55.18 1.18
CA ARG A 315 -8.70 54.73 0.28
C ARG A 315 -7.93 53.59 0.95
N GLU A 316 -8.05 52.39 0.39
CA GLU A 316 -7.15 51.28 0.67
C GLU A 316 -5.72 51.74 0.40
N LEU A 317 -4.95 51.89 1.47
CA LEU A 317 -3.51 52.07 1.37
C LEU A 317 -2.90 50.73 0.96
N ASP A 318 -2.21 50.71 -0.16
CA ASP A 318 -1.41 49.56 -0.58
C ASP A 318 -0.42 49.24 0.56
N PRO A 319 -0.51 48.06 1.21
CA PRO A 319 0.23 47.75 2.43
C PRO A 319 1.76 47.85 2.23
N LYS A 320 2.23 47.79 0.98
CA LYS A 320 3.64 47.99 0.64
C LYS A 320 4.08 49.44 0.80
N GLN A 321 3.24 50.42 0.47
CA GLN A 321 3.60 51.84 0.59
C GLN A 321 3.63 52.30 2.04
N ALA A 322 2.68 51.84 2.86
CA ALA A 322 2.67 52.11 4.29
C ALA A 322 3.93 51.56 5.00
N MET A 323 4.43 50.40 4.58
CA MET A 323 5.64 49.80 5.14
C MET A 323 6.91 50.55 4.70
N ILE A 324 6.92 51.13 3.50
CA ILE A 324 8.03 51.97 3.01
C ILE A 324 8.05 53.31 3.75
N ASP A 325 6.91 53.94 3.96
CA ASP A 325 6.82 55.22 4.67
C ASP A 325 7.15 55.07 6.16
N TRP A 326 6.76 53.95 6.77
CA TRP A 326 7.19 53.58 8.12
C TRP A 326 8.70 53.32 8.22
N ALA A 327 9.30 52.63 7.24
CA ALA A 327 10.74 52.38 7.24
C ALA A 327 11.58 53.66 7.05
N LYS A 328 11.03 54.69 6.38
CA LYS A 328 11.68 56.01 6.24
C LYS A 328 11.58 56.84 7.51
N SER A 329 10.50 56.72 8.28
CA SER A 329 10.31 57.49 9.52
C SER A 329 11.11 56.93 10.70
N ASP A 330 11.35 55.61 10.75
CA ASP A 330 12.20 54.98 11.76
C ASP A 330 13.14 53.91 11.16
N PRO A 331 14.30 54.31 10.61
CA PRO A 331 15.26 53.38 10.00
C PRO A 331 15.92 52.45 11.03
N ALA A 332 15.97 52.82 12.31
CA ALA A 332 16.56 52.00 13.36
C ALA A 332 15.66 50.82 13.74
N ALA A 333 14.34 51.06 13.85
CA ALA A 333 13.36 50.00 14.09
C ALA A 333 13.28 49.01 12.91
N ALA A 334 13.29 49.51 11.67
CA ALA A 334 13.29 48.69 10.47
C ALA A 334 14.53 47.78 10.38
N ALA A 335 15.72 48.33 10.71
CA ALA A 335 16.96 47.56 10.72
C ALA A 335 16.94 46.41 11.77
N ASN A 336 16.37 46.66 12.95
CA ASN A 336 16.25 45.63 13.99
C ASN A 336 15.30 44.48 13.60
N LEU A 337 14.21 44.79 12.88
CA LEU A 337 13.28 43.78 12.36
C LEU A 337 13.93 42.88 11.31
N ILE A 338 14.65 43.47 10.35
CA ILE A 338 15.39 42.70 9.33
C ILE A 338 16.48 41.86 10.00
N LYS A 339 17.20 42.41 10.97
CA LYS A 339 18.22 41.68 11.73
C LYS A 339 17.63 40.48 12.48
N ASN A 340 16.46 40.64 13.10
CA ASN A 340 15.77 39.55 13.80
C ASN A 340 15.24 38.47 12.84
N TRP A 341 14.73 38.83 11.67
CA TRP A 341 14.35 37.85 10.63
C TRP A 341 15.54 37.07 10.09
N MET A 342 16.66 37.75 9.86
CA MET A 342 17.89 37.13 9.37
C MET A 342 18.53 36.21 10.42
N MET A 343 18.42 36.55 11.72
CA MET A 343 18.87 35.69 12.82
C MET A 343 17.90 34.54 13.12
N GLY A 344 16.59 34.74 12.93
CA GLY A 344 15.56 33.70 13.11
C GLY A 344 15.66 32.58 12.07
N ALA A 345 15.95 32.92 10.82
CA ALA A 345 16.10 31.94 9.73
C ALA A 345 17.31 31.00 9.89
N ARG A 346 18.30 31.36 10.73
CA ARG A 346 19.49 30.54 10.98
C ARG A 346 19.31 29.50 12.09
N LYS A 347 18.17 29.50 12.79
CA LYS A 347 17.90 28.60 13.93
C LYS A 347 16.91 27.46 13.65
N SER A 348 16.37 27.32 12.44
CA SER A 348 15.46 26.21 12.08
C SER A 348 16.08 25.17 11.14
N GLY A 349 17.42 25.12 11.06
CA GLY A 349 18.16 24.13 10.30
C GLY A 349 19.28 23.52 11.14
N SER A 350 18.92 22.77 12.18
CA SER A 350 19.74 21.72 12.78
C SER A 350 18.84 20.66 13.41
#